data_AF-A0A8F9U046-F1
#
_entry.id   AF-A0A8F9U046-F1
#
_cell.length_a   1.000
_cell.length_b   1.000
_cell.length_c   1.000
_cell.angle_alpha   90.00
_cell.angle_beta   90.00
_cell.angle_gamma   90.00
#
_symmetry.space_group_name_H-M   'P 1'
#
loop_
_entity.id
_entity.type
_entity.pdbx_description
1 polymer ?
#
loop_
_entity_poly.entity_id
_entity_poly.type
_entity_poly.pdbx_seq_one_letter_code
_entity_poly.pdbx_strand_id
1 'polypeptide(L)'
;MSPPIDSAARLVELIRRKAPEYLDLLTASTDEEFDAAFEALLGPAIAHLETNKLNYMELDEEGLSAVLCASLSIPGLAVSQEKHSNGHVDLTIEAEHCVPVRRKLGEAKIYNGPVYHIGGLVQLLQRYATGREGRGILIAYVRKKNIAGLLAKIREQMNAELPCDQQGETTDHLHKWSFLSKHAHHSGVHLQVSHVGCNLFVERGSSTT
;
A
#
# COMPACT_ATOMS: atom_id res chain seq x y z
N MET A 1 39.83 2.38 -31.44
CA MET A 1 39.36 2.11 -30.07
C MET A 1 37.88 2.41 -30.04
N SER A 2 37.04 1.42 -29.78
CA SER A 2 35.61 1.68 -29.51
C SER A 2 35.51 2.58 -28.27
N PRO A 3 34.62 3.58 -28.25
CA PRO A 3 34.45 4.40 -27.06
C PRO A 3 34.14 3.50 -25.86
N PRO A 4 34.65 3.82 -24.66
CA PRO A 4 34.28 3.08 -23.46
C PRO A 4 32.75 3.11 -23.35
N ILE A 5 32.12 1.92 -23.29
CA ILE A 5 30.69 1.81 -23.08
C ILE A 5 30.37 2.57 -21.79
N ASP A 6 29.57 3.63 -21.92
CA ASP A 6 29.23 4.58 -20.86
C ASP A 6 28.84 3.84 -19.57
N SER A 7 29.52 4.18 -18.46
CA SER A 7 29.31 3.55 -17.15
C SER A 7 27.87 3.77 -16.65
N ALA A 8 27.22 4.86 -17.06
CA ALA A 8 25.81 5.10 -16.77
C ALA A 8 24.90 4.10 -17.51
N ALA A 9 25.12 3.89 -18.81
CA ALA A 9 24.36 2.93 -19.60
C ALA A 9 24.51 1.50 -19.06
N ARG A 10 25.72 1.13 -18.60
CA ARG A 10 25.95 -0.18 -17.96
C ARG A 10 25.23 -0.33 -16.63
N LEU A 11 25.16 0.74 -15.82
CA LEU A 11 24.43 0.74 -14.56
C LEU A 11 22.93 0.57 -14.79
N VAL A 12 22.37 1.32 -15.75
CA VAL A 12 20.94 1.22 -16.11
C VAL A 12 20.60 -0.21 -16.56
N GLU A 13 21.44 -0.81 -17.42
CA GLU A 13 21.24 -2.19 -17.86
C GLU A 13 21.36 -3.21 -16.71
N LEU A 14 22.27 -2.97 -15.75
CA LEU A 14 22.38 -3.82 -14.56
C LEU A 14 21.12 -3.75 -13.70
N ILE A 15 20.59 -2.55 -13.45
CA ILE A 15 19.36 -2.35 -12.67
C ILE A 15 18.19 -3.02 -13.40
N ARG A 16 18.01 -2.75 -14.69
CA ARG A 16 16.94 -3.35 -15.51
C ARG A 16 16.91 -4.88 -15.41
N ARG A 17 18.07 -5.52 -15.30
CA ARG A 17 18.18 -6.98 -15.19
C ARG A 17 17.97 -7.54 -13.77
N LYS A 18 18.24 -6.76 -12.74
CA LYS A 18 18.28 -7.24 -11.34
C LYS A 18 17.14 -6.72 -10.45
N ALA A 19 16.67 -5.51 -10.73
CA ALA A 19 15.62 -4.81 -10.02
C ALA A 19 14.90 -3.85 -11.00
N PRO A 20 14.24 -4.38 -12.05
CA PRO A 20 13.55 -3.56 -13.06
C PRO A 20 12.56 -2.58 -12.44
N GLU A 21 11.87 -2.98 -11.37
CA GLU A 21 10.89 -2.16 -10.65
C GLU A 21 11.48 -0.87 -10.05
N TYR A 22 12.78 -0.86 -9.72
CA TYR A 22 13.44 0.36 -9.23
C TYR A 22 13.66 1.35 -10.37
N LEU A 23 14.01 0.84 -11.55
CA LEU A 23 14.17 1.67 -12.74
C LEU A 23 12.82 2.21 -13.19
N ASP A 24 11.78 1.38 -13.18
CA ASP A 24 10.42 1.78 -13.54
C ASP A 24 9.90 2.87 -12.58
N LEU A 25 10.13 2.72 -11.28
CA LEU A 25 9.75 3.74 -10.29
C LEU A 25 10.48 5.07 -10.51
N LEU A 26 11.80 5.02 -10.71
CA LEU A 26 12.63 6.22 -10.91
C LEU A 26 12.32 6.94 -12.24
N THR A 27 11.81 6.22 -13.23
CA THR A 27 11.55 6.75 -14.58
C THR A 27 10.07 7.00 -14.87
N ALA A 28 9.19 6.69 -13.92
CA ALA A 28 7.76 6.90 -14.06
C ALA A 28 7.43 8.36 -14.40
N SER A 29 6.73 8.54 -15.52
CA SER A 29 6.34 9.84 -16.08
C SER A 29 4.85 10.12 -15.91
N THR A 30 4.07 9.11 -15.54
CA THR A 30 2.63 9.22 -15.18
C THR A 30 2.35 8.59 -13.81
N ASP A 31 1.19 8.90 -13.23
CA ASP A 31 0.77 8.30 -11.96
C ASP A 31 0.45 6.82 -12.14
N GLU A 32 -0.04 6.42 -13.31
CA GLU A 32 -0.31 5.02 -13.66
C GLU A 32 0.98 4.19 -13.75
N GLU A 33 2.04 4.73 -14.36
CA GLU A 33 3.36 4.09 -14.39
C GLU A 33 3.95 3.96 -12.99
N PHE A 34 3.82 5.02 -12.18
CA PHE A 34 4.28 5.01 -10.80
C PHE A 34 3.51 3.98 -9.95
N ASP A 35 2.18 3.91 -10.10
CA ASP A 35 1.34 2.92 -9.43
C ASP A 35 1.77 1.51 -9.81
N ALA A 36 1.98 1.22 -11.10
CA ALA A 36 2.41 -0.09 -11.56
C ALA A 36 3.77 -0.50 -10.99
N ALA A 37 4.75 0.41 -10.99
CA ALA A 37 6.06 0.16 -10.41
C ALA A 37 5.99 -0.02 -8.88
N PHE A 38 5.20 0.79 -8.20
CA PHE A 38 4.99 0.70 -6.76
C PHE A 38 4.34 -0.62 -6.35
N GLU A 39 3.35 -1.13 -7.12
CA GLU A 39 2.73 -2.42 -6.81
C GLU A 39 3.74 -3.60 -6.88
N ALA A 40 4.74 -3.50 -7.75
CA ALA A 40 5.84 -4.48 -7.82
C ALA A 40 6.73 -4.46 -6.56
N LEU A 41 6.83 -3.32 -5.87
CA LEU A 41 7.52 -3.18 -4.58
C LEU A 41 6.65 -3.60 -3.39
N LEU A 42 5.35 -3.29 -3.45
CA LEU A 42 4.42 -3.59 -2.38
C LEU A 42 4.27 -5.09 -2.15
N GLY A 43 4.22 -5.89 -3.22
CA GLY A 43 4.08 -7.35 -3.13
C GLY A 43 5.16 -8.01 -2.24
N PRO A 44 6.46 -7.84 -2.54
CA PRO A 44 7.55 -8.33 -1.68
C PRO A 44 7.50 -7.81 -0.25
N ALA A 45 7.11 -6.55 -0.03
CA ALA A 45 7.00 -5.97 1.31
C ALA A 45 5.88 -6.61 2.14
N ILE A 46 4.72 -6.89 1.53
CA ILE A 46 3.63 -7.66 2.15
C ILE A 46 4.09 -9.11 2.41
N ALA A 47 4.76 -9.75 1.46
CA ALA A 47 5.27 -11.11 1.63
C ALA A 47 6.30 -11.20 2.77
N HIS A 48 7.10 -10.15 3.00
CA HIS A 48 8.03 -10.06 4.12
C HIS A 48 7.30 -10.10 5.47
N LEU A 49 6.23 -9.30 5.63
CA LEU A 49 5.37 -9.32 6.81
C LEU A 49 4.72 -10.69 7.03
N GLU A 50 4.18 -11.30 5.98
CA GLU A 50 3.51 -12.61 6.05
C GLU A 50 4.46 -13.75 6.43
N THR A 51 5.67 -13.74 5.87
CA THR A 51 6.71 -14.74 6.16
C THR A 51 7.21 -14.63 7.60
N ASN A 52 7.32 -13.40 8.12
CA ASN A 52 7.85 -13.12 9.45
C ASN A 52 6.76 -12.88 10.52
N LYS A 53 5.49 -13.20 10.22
CA LYS A 53 4.33 -12.94 11.09
C LYS A 53 4.45 -13.41 12.54
N LEU A 54 5.23 -14.48 12.80
CA LEU A 54 5.52 -14.95 14.17
C LEU A 54 6.30 -13.90 14.97
N ASN A 55 7.25 -13.22 14.34
CA ASN A 55 8.07 -12.18 14.97
C ASN A 55 7.28 -10.88 15.20
N TYR A 56 6.17 -10.70 14.47
CA TYR A 56 5.37 -9.46 14.46
C TYR A 56 4.01 -9.62 15.14
N MET A 57 3.75 -10.76 15.80
CA MET A 57 2.44 -11.07 16.33
C MET A 57 1.98 -10.13 17.45
N GLU A 58 2.93 -9.55 18.19
CA GLU A 58 2.67 -8.60 19.28
C GLU A 58 2.69 -7.13 18.83
N LEU A 59 3.07 -6.84 17.59
CA LEU A 59 3.06 -5.46 17.08
C LEU A 59 1.62 -4.95 16.92
N ASP A 60 1.41 -3.66 17.04
CA ASP A 60 0.14 -3.00 16.72
C ASP A 60 0.16 -2.45 15.28
N GLU A 61 -0.84 -1.64 14.92
CA GLU A 61 -0.92 -0.99 13.60
C GLU A 61 0.32 -0.10 13.33
N GLU A 62 0.80 0.64 14.33
CA GLU A 62 2.00 1.49 14.22
C GLU A 62 3.26 0.64 14.00
N GLY A 63 3.45 -0.42 14.79
CA GLY A 63 4.60 -1.31 14.67
C GLY A 63 4.64 -2.05 13.34
N LEU A 64 3.51 -2.55 12.85
CA LEU A 64 3.43 -3.20 11.54
C LEU A 64 3.66 -2.21 10.39
N SER A 65 3.15 -0.98 10.51
CA SER A 65 3.42 0.10 9.55
C SER A 65 4.89 0.48 9.54
N ALA A 66 5.60 0.42 10.67
CA ALA A 66 7.04 0.68 10.73
C ALA A 66 7.85 -0.36 9.95
N VAL A 67 7.48 -1.64 10.07
CA VAL A 67 8.10 -2.72 9.30
C VAL A 67 7.84 -2.54 7.81
N LEU A 68 6.62 -2.15 7.43
CA LEU A 68 6.29 -1.90 6.04
C LEU A 68 7.05 -0.69 5.48
N CYS A 69 7.13 0.39 6.25
CA CYS A 69 7.91 1.59 5.95
C CYS A 69 9.37 1.23 5.65
N ALA A 70 10.00 0.45 6.53
CA ALA A 70 11.37 -0.01 6.34
C ALA A 70 11.52 -0.91 5.11
N SER A 71 10.52 -1.76 4.82
CA SER A 71 10.55 -2.69 3.68
C SER A 71 10.37 -2.00 2.33
N LEU A 72 9.65 -0.89 2.29
CA LEU A 72 9.40 -0.10 1.08
C LEU A 72 10.46 0.97 0.82
N SER A 73 11.22 1.36 1.85
CA SER A 73 12.21 2.43 1.74
C SER A 73 13.40 2.01 0.87
N ILE A 74 13.56 2.68 -0.27
CA ILE A 74 14.66 2.46 -1.22
C ILE A 74 15.16 3.83 -1.72
N PRO A 75 16.37 3.92 -2.31
CA PRO A 75 16.82 5.17 -2.92
C PRO A 75 15.81 5.69 -3.96
N GLY A 76 15.36 6.93 -3.79
CA GLY A 76 14.34 7.57 -4.64
C GLY A 76 12.88 7.29 -4.26
N LEU A 77 12.63 6.50 -3.21
CA LEU A 77 11.30 6.32 -2.63
C LEU A 77 11.40 6.50 -1.10
N ALA A 78 11.03 7.68 -0.64
CA ALA A 78 10.93 7.96 0.78
C ALA A 78 9.61 7.43 1.32
N VAL A 79 9.68 6.61 2.37
CA VAL A 79 8.50 6.16 3.11
C VAL A 79 8.68 6.59 4.55
N SER A 80 7.64 7.21 5.11
CA SER A 80 7.66 7.71 6.47
C SER A 80 6.35 7.40 7.19
N GLN A 81 6.46 7.23 8.50
CA GLN A 81 5.33 7.26 9.42
C GLN A 81 5.31 8.64 10.10
N GLU A 82 4.14 9.25 10.24
CA GLU A 82 4.06 10.50 11.00
C GLU A 82 3.80 10.24 12.48
N LYS A 83 4.84 10.43 13.30
CA LYS A 83 4.70 10.46 14.76
C LYS A 83 4.30 11.86 15.22
N HIS A 84 3.08 11.99 15.75
CA HIS A 84 2.70 12.71 16.98
C HIS A 84 1.30 13.35 16.91
N SER A 85 0.29 12.55 17.28
CA SER A 85 -0.95 12.94 17.98
C SER A 85 -1.71 14.20 17.49
N ASN A 86 -2.52 14.07 16.42
CA ASN A 86 -3.85 14.72 16.24
C ASN A 86 -4.50 14.41 14.85
N GLY A 87 -4.34 13.19 14.33
CA GLY A 87 -4.93 12.75 13.07
C GLY A 87 -3.93 12.76 11.92
N HIS A 88 -3.00 11.80 11.95
CA HIS A 88 -1.98 11.62 10.93
C HIS A 88 -2.25 10.36 10.12
N VAL A 89 -1.72 10.37 8.89
CA VAL A 89 -1.67 9.23 7.99
C VAL A 89 -0.65 8.21 8.51
N ASP A 90 -0.98 6.91 8.46
CA ASP A 90 -0.07 5.86 8.96
C ASP A 90 1.21 5.76 8.12
N LEU A 91 1.10 6.01 6.81
CA LEU A 91 2.21 5.96 5.85
C LEU A 91 2.12 7.10 4.84
N THR A 92 3.22 7.82 4.64
CA THR A 92 3.41 8.70 3.48
C THR A 92 4.51 8.14 2.60
N ILE A 93 4.22 7.95 1.32
CA ILE A 93 5.15 7.43 0.32
C ILE A 93 5.39 8.52 -0.72
N GLU A 94 6.64 8.92 -0.91
CA GLU A 94 7.03 9.97 -1.84
C GLU A 94 8.14 9.52 -2.77
N ALA A 95 7.90 9.67 -4.07
CA ALA A 95 8.96 9.54 -5.07
C ALA A 95 9.74 10.86 -5.12
N GLU A 96 10.81 10.92 -4.34
CA GLU A 96 11.79 12.00 -4.38
C GLU A 96 12.50 11.92 -5.73
N HIS A 97 12.65 13.04 -6.45
CA HIS A 97 13.24 13.12 -7.81
C HIS A 97 12.30 12.91 -9.02
N CYS A 98 10.99 13.07 -8.87
CA CYS A 98 10.07 13.26 -10.01
C CYS A 98 9.39 14.64 -9.99
N VAL A 99 8.97 15.12 -11.17
CA VAL A 99 8.22 16.39 -11.33
C VAL A 99 6.94 16.12 -12.14
N PRO A 100 5.74 16.36 -11.57
CA PRO A 100 5.51 16.74 -10.18
C PRO A 100 5.90 15.61 -9.20
N VAL A 101 6.14 15.96 -7.93
CA VAL A 101 6.37 14.95 -6.88
C VAL A 101 5.14 14.07 -6.77
N ARG A 102 5.35 12.75 -6.81
CA ARG A 102 4.29 11.77 -6.61
C ARG A 102 4.25 11.34 -5.17
N ARG A 103 3.06 11.49 -4.57
CA ARG A 103 2.79 11.15 -3.18
C ARG A 103 1.64 10.15 -3.10
N LYS A 104 1.78 9.15 -2.23
CA LYS A 104 0.67 8.30 -1.77
C LYS A 104 0.50 8.43 -0.27
N LEU A 105 -0.74 8.28 0.14
CA LEU A 105 -1.12 8.16 1.54
C LEU A 105 -1.55 6.71 1.80
N GLY A 106 -1.11 6.17 2.92
CA GLY A 106 -1.44 4.83 3.37
C GLY A 106 -2.07 4.87 4.76
N GLU A 107 -3.18 4.16 4.91
CA GLU A 107 -3.80 3.86 6.20
C GLU A 107 -3.64 2.36 6.45
N ALA A 108 -3.46 1.96 7.70
CA ALA A 108 -3.30 0.59 8.11
C ALA A 108 -4.27 0.24 9.25
N LYS A 109 -4.89 -0.94 9.15
CA LYS A 109 -5.83 -1.43 10.14
C LYS A 109 -5.58 -2.90 10.44
N ILE A 110 -5.51 -3.26 11.71
CA ILE A 110 -5.69 -4.65 12.12
C ILE A 110 -7.16 -4.98 11.90
N TYR A 111 -7.42 -6.02 11.11
CA TYR A 111 -8.77 -6.35 10.69
C TYR A 111 -9.71 -6.59 11.88
N ASN A 112 -10.75 -5.77 11.94
CA ASN A 112 -11.83 -5.89 12.92
C ASN A 112 -13.24 -5.82 12.29
N GLY A 113 -13.35 -6.18 11.00
CA GLY A 113 -14.60 -6.18 10.26
C GLY A 113 -14.74 -5.01 9.29
N PRO A 114 -15.75 -5.04 8.40
CA PRO A 114 -15.92 -4.03 7.37
C PRO A 114 -16.12 -2.61 7.89
N VAL A 115 -16.91 -2.42 8.95
CA VAL A 115 -17.15 -1.09 9.56
C VAL A 115 -15.83 -0.44 10.01
N TYR A 116 -14.93 -1.22 10.63
CA TYR A 116 -13.62 -0.72 11.06
C TYR A 116 -12.72 -0.36 9.87
N HIS A 117 -12.74 -1.19 8.82
CA HIS A 117 -12.00 -0.93 7.58
C HIS A 117 -12.51 0.34 6.86
N ILE A 118 -13.84 0.50 6.75
CA ILE A 118 -14.47 1.70 6.19
C ILE A 118 -14.14 2.94 7.05
N GLY A 119 -14.03 2.79 8.37
CA GLY A 119 -13.53 3.85 9.24
C GLY A 119 -12.13 4.33 8.86
N GLY A 120 -11.21 3.41 8.56
CA GLY A 120 -9.88 3.75 8.01
C GLY A 120 -9.95 4.42 6.63
N LEU A 121 -10.85 3.98 5.76
CA LEU A 121 -11.09 4.61 4.46
C LEU A 121 -11.56 6.07 4.61
N VAL A 122 -12.44 6.34 5.56
CA VAL A 122 -12.89 7.69 5.92
C VAL A 122 -11.71 8.55 6.38
N GLN A 123 -10.83 8.02 7.23
CA GLN A 123 -9.63 8.75 7.66
C GLN A 123 -8.76 9.11 6.46
N LEU A 124 -8.45 8.13 5.61
CA LEU A 124 -7.61 8.31 4.44
C LEU A 124 -8.17 9.37 3.46
N LEU A 125 -9.45 9.25 3.09
CA LEU A 125 -10.04 10.07 2.03
C LEU A 125 -10.60 11.41 2.49
N GLN A 126 -11.14 11.49 3.72
CA GLN A 126 -11.85 12.70 4.17
C GLN A 126 -11.03 13.54 5.14
N ARG A 127 -9.99 12.97 5.78
CA ARG A 127 -9.16 13.71 6.72
C ARG A 127 -7.77 14.02 6.17
N TYR A 128 -7.18 13.12 5.39
CA TYR A 128 -5.77 13.22 5.01
C TYR A 128 -5.57 13.60 3.54
N ALA A 129 -6.33 12.98 2.64
CA ALA A 129 -6.23 13.31 1.22
C ALA A 129 -6.65 14.76 0.94
N THR A 130 -5.87 15.44 0.11
CA THR A 130 -6.19 16.78 -0.39
C THR A 130 -6.69 16.74 -1.83
N GLY A 131 -6.55 15.59 -2.50
CA GLY A 131 -6.84 15.39 -3.91
C GLY A 131 -5.64 15.68 -4.82
N ARG A 132 -4.47 15.93 -4.25
CA ARG A 132 -3.19 16.07 -4.98
C ARG A 132 -2.40 14.78 -5.01
N GLU A 133 -2.72 13.86 -4.12
CA GLU A 133 -2.08 12.57 -3.97
C GLU A 133 -2.56 11.61 -5.05
N GLY A 134 -1.70 10.66 -5.42
CA GLY A 134 -2.09 9.55 -6.28
C GLY A 134 -2.99 8.56 -5.56
N ARG A 135 -3.07 7.34 -6.09
CA ARG A 135 -3.86 6.26 -5.47
C ARG A 135 -3.46 6.05 -3.99
N GLY A 136 -4.43 6.07 -3.09
CA GLY A 136 -4.24 5.75 -1.67
C GLY A 136 -4.10 4.25 -1.42
N ILE A 137 -3.62 3.87 -0.24
CA ILE A 137 -3.48 2.47 0.17
C ILE A 137 -4.19 2.29 1.51
N LEU A 138 -5.02 1.25 1.64
CA LEU A 138 -5.59 0.85 2.91
C LEU A 138 -5.26 -0.62 3.17
N ILE A 139 -4.38 -0.87 4.13
CA ILE A 139 -3.86 -2.21 4.43
C ILE A 139 -4.66 -2.83 5.56
N ALA A 140 -5.17 -4.03 5.32
CA ALA A 140 -5.84 -4.85 6.34
C ALA A 140 -4.88 -5.95 6.84
N TYR A 141 -4.34 -5.78 8.04
CA TYR A 141 -3.56 -6.81 8.73
C TYR A 141 -4.49 -7.85 9.36
N VAL A 142 -4.53 -9.06 8.79
CA VAL A 142 -5.50 -10.09 9.17
C VAL A 142 -4.86 -11.18 10.02
N ARG A 143 -5.18 -11.20 11.31
CA ARG A 143 -4.76 -12.23 12.28
C ARG A 143 -5.77 -13.35 12.47
N LYS A 144 -6.80 -13.42 11.61
CA LYS A 144 -7.91 -14.38 11.69
C LYS A 144 -7.82 -15.37 10.52
N LYS A 145 -8.32 -16.60 10.70
CA LYS A 145 -8.43 -17.59 9.62
C LYS A 145 -9.33 -17.05 8.49
N ASN A 146 -9.15 -17.58 7.29
CA ASN A 146 -9.97 -17.27 6.10
C ASN A 146 -9.91 -15.79 5.64
N ILE A 147 -8.69 -15.27 5.42
CA ILE A 147 -8.50 -13.91 4.89
C ILE A 147 -9.31 -13.65 3.62
N ALA A 148 -9.40 -14.62 2.69
CA ALA A 148 -10.19 -14.49 1.47
C ALA A 148 -11.65 -14.13 1.75
N GLY A 149 -12.32 -14.87 2.64
CA GLY A 149 -13.69 -14.57 3.03
C GLY A 149 -13.85 -13.28 3.83
N LEU A 150 -12.84 -12.89 4.61
CA LEU A 150 -12.88 -11.64 5.39
C LEU A 150 -12.76 -10.41 4.49
N LEU A 151 -11.89 -10.44 3.49
CA LEU A 151 -11.75 -9.37 2.51
C LEU A 151 -12.94 -9.33 1.54
N ALA A 152 -13.51 -10.48 1.19
CA ALA A 152 -14.76 -10.55 0.42
C ALA A 152 -15.91 -9.84 1.16
N LYS A 153 -16.05 -10.03 2.48
CA LYS A 153 -17.05 -9.32 3.29
C LYS A 153 -16.86 -7.80 3.30
N ILE A 154 -15.61 -7.33 3.34
CA ILE A 154 -15.33 -5.89 3.22
C ILE A 154 -15.83 -5.41 1.85
N ARG A 155 -15.45 -6.11 0.78
CA ARG A 155 -15.82 -5.77 -0.59
C ARG A 155 -17.33 -5.77 -0.81
N GLU A 156 -18.04 -6.78 -0.31
CA GLU A 156 -19.50 -6.89 -0.34
C GLU A 156 -20.15 -5.67 0.32
N GLN A 157 -19.70 -5.29 1.52
CA GLN A 157 -20.24 -4.14 2.22
C GLN A 157 -19.93 -2.82 1.49
N MET A 158 -18.70 -2.65 0.97
CA MET A 158 -18.34 -1.46 0.18
C MET A 158 -19.18 -1.33 -1.09
N ASN A 159 -19.47 -2.43 -1.79
CA ASN A 159 -20.32 -2.42 -2.98
C ASN A 159 -21.81 -2.18 -2.63
N ALA A 160 -22.26 -2.59 -1.45
CA ALA A 160 -23.63 -2.37 -1.00
C ALA A 160 -23.87 -0.94 -0.50
N GLU A 161 -22.91 -0.36 0.23
CA GLU A 161 -23.06 0.93 0.91
C GLU A 161 -22.46 2.11 0.13
N LEU A 162 -21.54 1.84 -0.80
CA LEU A 162 -20.80 2.85 -1.58
C LEU A 162 -20.21 3.98 -0.70
N PRO A 163 -19.43 3.65 0.34
CA PRO A 163 -18.96 4.64 1.32
C PRO A 163 -17.99 5.66 0.72
N CYS A 164 -17.87 6.82 1.36
CA CYS A 164 -16.95 7.89 0.93
C CYS A 164 -17.14 8.29 -0.55
N ASP A 165 -18.40 8.44 -0.98
CA ASP A 165 -18.77 8.76 -2.36
C ASP A 165 -18.13 7.80 -3.39
N GLN A 166 -18.17 6.50 -3.09
CA GLN A 166 -17.64 5.48 -4.00
C GLN A 166 -18.40 5.48 -5.34
N GLN A 167 -17.63 5.40 -6.43
CA GLN A 167 -18.10 5.47 -7.80
C GLN A 167 -18.14 4.07 -8.41
N GLY A 168 -19.30 3.42 -8.27
CA GLY A 168 -19.53 2.07 -8.80
C GLY A 168 -18.95 0.96 -7.92
N GLU A 169 -18.95 -0.26 -8.46
CA GLU A 169 -18.42 -1.43 -7.77
C GLU A 169 -16.88 -1.43 -7.73
N THR A 170 -16.35 -2.04 -6.67
CA THR A 170 -14.92 -2.34 -6.54
C THR A 170 -14.46 -3.32 -7.63
N THR A 171 -13.22 -3.17 -8.08
CA THR A 171 -12.60 -4.05 -9.08
C THR A 171 -11.49 -4.89 -8.47
N ASP A 172 -11.07 -5.94 -9.18
CA ASP A 172 -9.96 -6.78 -8.72
C ASP A 172 -8.64 -6.00 -8.72
N HIS A 173 -7.76 -6.37 -7.79
CA HIS A 173 -6.41 -5.85 -7.69
C HIS A 173 -5.39 -6.93 -8.11
N LEU A 174 -4.16 -6.51 -8.44
CA LEU A 174 -3.09 -7.42 -8.84
C LEU A 174 -2.75 -8.44 -7.75
N HIS A 175 -2.65 -7.98 -6.51
CA HIS A 175 -2.31 -8.83 -5.36
C HIS A 175 -3.52 -9.62 -4.86
N LYS A 176 -3.27 -10.83 -4.35
CA LYS A 176 -4.32 -11.65 -3.71
C LYS A 176 -4.93 -10.91 -2.54
N TRP A 177 -6.21 -11.22 -2.27
CA TRP A 177 -6.97 -10.66 -1.15
C TRP A 177 -6.97 -9.13 -1.14
N SER A 178 -6.93 -8.54 -2.33
CA SER A 178 -6.88 -7.11 -2.52
C SER A 178 -7.88 -6.70 -3.61
N PHE A 179 -8.37 -5.47 -3.53
CA PHE A 179 -9.31 -4.91 -4.51
C PHE A 179 -9.13 -3.39 -4.60
N LEU A 180 -9.66 -2.79 -5.66
CA LEU A 180 -9.64 -1.35 -5.90
C LEU A 180 -11.01 -0.75 -5.71
N SER A 181 -11.03 0.48 -5.20
CA SER A 181 -12.21 1.35 -5.15
C SER A 181 -11.88 2.71 -5.79
N LYS A 182 -12.92 3.42 -6.24
CA LYS A 182 -12.81 4.78 -6.81
C LYS A 182 -13.81 5.67 -6.09
N HIS A 183 -13.41 6.88 -5.74
CA HIS A 183 -14.17 7.80 -4.91
C HIS A 183 -14.21 9.19 -5.54
N ALA A 184 -15.36 9.85 -5.50
CA ALA A 184 -15.42 11.28 -5.77
C ALA A 184 -14.84 12.02 -4.56
N HIS A 185 -13.91 12.94 -4.81
CA HIS A 185 -13.29 13.72 -3.75
C HIS A 185 -13.79 15.17 -3.77
N HIS A 186 -13.84 15.83 -2.62
CA HIS A 186 -14.35 17.20 -2.50
C HIS A 186 -13.54 18.23 -3.31
N SER A 187 -12.31 17.90 -3.72
CA SER A 187 -11.50 18.73 -4.63
C SER A 187 -11.97 18.68 -6.09
N GLY A 188 -12.96 17.85 -6.42
CA GLY A 188 -13.49 17.68 -7.77
C GLY A 188 -12.76 16.62 -8.61
N VAL A 189 -11.74 15.96 -8.04
CA VAL A 189 -11.04 14.83 -8.70
C VAL A 189 -11.61 13.48 -8.22
N HIS A 190 -11.21 12.41 -8.90
CA HIS A 190 -11.44 11.06 -8.40
C HIS A 190 -10.18 10.50 -7.78
N LEU A 191 -10.31 9.93 -6.58
CA LEU A 191 -9.24 9.20 -5.90
C LEU A 191 -9.52 7.70 -5.99
N GLN A 192 -8.48 6.91 -6.26
CA GLN A 192 -8.53 5.47 -6.14
C GLN A 192 -7.89 5.03 -4.82
N VAL A 193 -8.33 3.89 -4.27
CA VAL A 193 -7.68 3.26 -3.12
C VAL A 193 -7.42 1.78 -3.41
N SER A 194 -6.17 1.34 -3.22
CA SER A 194 -5.79 -0.08 -3.14
C SER A 194 -6.12 -0.59 -1.73
N HIS A 195 -7.11 -1.48 -1.62
CA HIS A 195 -7.37 -2.20 -0.38
C HIS A 195 -6.56 -3.49 -0.38
N VAL A 196 -5.58 -3.60 0.51
CA VAL A 196 -4.57 -4.67 0.46
C VAL A 196 -4.66 -5.55 1.69
N GLY A 197 -4.94 -6.84 1.50
CA GLY A 197 -4.96 -7.83 2.58
C GLY A 197 -3.55 -8.37 2.88
N CYS A 198 -3.17 -8.40 4.15
CA CYS A 198 -1.92 -9.01 4.62
C CYS A 198 -2.22 -10.12 5.62
N ASN A 199 -1.83 -11.36 5.32
CA ASN A 199 -2.16 -12.53 6.12
C ASN A 199 -1.15 -12.78 7.25
N LEU A 200 -1.49 -12.29 8.43
CA LEU A 200 -0.71 -12.46 9.66
C LEU A 200 -1.28 -13.56 10.57
N PHE A 201 -2.18 -14.43 10.07
CA PHE A 201 -2.73 -15.51 10.88
C PHE A 201 -1.63 -16.50 11.31
N VAL A 202 -1.50 -16.70 12.61
CA VAL A 202 -0.64 -17.72 13.23
C VAL A 202 -1.55 -18.78 13.83
N GLU A 203 -1.33 -20.04 13.45
CA GLU A 203 -1.97 -21.15 14.14
C GLU A 203 -1.36 -21.27 15.53
N ARG A 204 -2.15 -20.95 16.58
CA ARG A 204 -1.72 -21.23 17.94
C ARG A 204 -1.65 -22.75 18.09
N GLY A 205 -0.43 -23.29 18.17
CA GLY A 205 -0.23 -24.66 18.61
C GLY A 205 -0.92 -24.82 19.96
N SER A 206 -1.68 -25.90 20.12
CA SER A 206 -2.16 -26.35 21.43
C SER A 206 -0.97 -26.35 22.38
N SER A 207 -0.94 -25.39 23.30
CA SER A 207 0.02 -25.37 24.39
C SER A 207 -0.31 -26.61 25.21
N THR A 208 0.44 -27.69 25.03
CA THR A 208 0.54 -28.71 26.06
C THR A 208 1.15 -28.03 27.27
N THR A 209 0.28 -27.68 28.21
CA THR A 209 0.61 -27.48 29.63
C THR A 209 1.45 -28.62 30.17
#